data_AF-A0A175VJW6-F1
#
_entry.id   AF-A0A175VJW6-F1
#
_cell.length_a   1.000
_cell.length_b   1.000
_cell.length_c   1.000
_cell.angle_alpha   90.00
_cell.angle_beta   90.00
_cell.angle_gamma   90.00
#
_symmetry.space_group_name_H-M   'P 1'
#
loop_
_entity.id
_entity.type
_entity.pdbx_description
1 polymer ?
#
loop_
_entity_poly.entity_id
_entity_poly.type
_entity_poly.pdbx_seq_one_letter_code
_entity_poly.pdbx_strand_id
1 'polypeptide(L)'
;MAFPGIISRLHPIPNVSQLQQQLTQGEQYRAEAFWLPSALQHHANEVLAQLSDKCSLYLEQDEPTLSLRSHDGGQDSHGRLLTRNGQVLGLAVTPGDGGLVPVSGMPDMATWLEAGHLHFICPAAVQPVARAILNIWPLDPYLARHFLTSFIPLLQSATEVDYLAVFAARENQANPHSDWVQAYMRLEKKLHRAYLDH
;
A
#
# COMPACT_ATOMS: atom_id res chain seq x y z
N MET A 1 10.77 8.13 13.33
CA MET A 1 10.65 7.02 12.37
C MET A 1 10.90 7.58 10.98
N ALA A 2 11.54 6.83 10.07
CA ALA A 2 11.67 7.27 8.68
C ALA A 2 10.30 7.22 7.98
N PHE A 3 10.12 8.01 6.91
CA PHE A 3 8.88 7.98 6.13
C PHE A 3 8.74 6.62 5.43
N PRO A 4 7.56 5.97 5.44
CA PRO A 4 7.39 4.64 4.87
C PRO A 4 7.61 4.61 3.36
N GLY A 5 8.24 3.55 2.86
CA GLY A 5 8.40 3.36 1.42
C GLY A 5 7.08 3.04 0.72
N ILE A 6 6.23 2.26 1.38
CA ILE A 6 4.87 1.96 0.92
C ILE A 6 3.85 2.32 1.99
N ILE A 7 2.80 3.05 1.59
CA ILE A 7 1.60 3.28 2.39
C ILE A 7 0.45 2.45 1.79
N SER A 8 -0.04 1.48 2.55
CA SER A 8 -1.11 0.57 2.15
C SER A 8 -2.48 1.24 2.24
N ARG A 9 -3.06 1.64 1.12
CA ARG A 9 -4.42 2.17 1.07
C ARG A 9 -5.44 1.08 1.30
N LEU A 10 -6.15 1.18 2.42
CA LEU A 10 -7.25 0.30 2.78
C LEU A 10 -8.36 0.36 1.72
N HIS A 11 -8.95 -0.78 1.45
CA HIS A 11 -10.04 -0.94 0.50
C HIS A 11 -11.36 -0.59 1.20
N PRO A 12 -12.19 0.31 0.64
CA PRO A 12 -13.47 0.68 1.24
C PRO A 12 -14.42 -0.51 1.21
N ILE A 13 -14.80 -0.99 2.38
CA ILE A 13 -15.70 -2.13 2.58
C ILE A 13 -16.66 -1.81 3.72
N PRO A 14 -17.93 -2.25 3.62
CA PRO A 14 -18.93 -1.96 4.64
C PRO A 14 -18.81 -2.87 5.87
N ASN A 15 -18.00 -3.94 5.82
CA ASN A 15 -17.94 -4.96 6.84
C ASN A 15 -16.66 -4.86 7.67
N VAL A 16 -16.81 -4.67 8.98
CA VAL A 16 -15.71 -4.59 9.95
C VAL A 16 -14.83 -5.84 9.92
N SER A 17 -15.39 -7.06 9.76
CA SER A 17 -14.56 -8.28 9.77
C SER A 17 -13.61 -8.35 8.58
N GLN A 18 -14.05 -7.87 7.41
CA GLN A 18 -13.21 -7.76 6.23
C GLN A 18 -12.16 -6.64 6.40
N LEU A 19 -12.43 -5.61 7.20
CA LEU A 19 -11.45 -4.56 7.50
C LEU A 19 -10.34 -5.09 8.40
N GLN A 20 -10.72 -5.84 9.43
CA GLN A 20 -9.78 -6.58 10.29
C GLN A 20 -8.91 -7.55 9.49
N GLN A 21 -9.49 -8.21 8.49
CA GLN A 21 -8.76 -9.09 7.57
C GLN A 21 -7.68 -8.32 6.79
N GLN A 22 -8.00 -7.15 6.24
CA GLN A 22 -7.02 -6.31 5.54
C GLN A 22 -5.86 -5.92 6.44
N LEU A 23 -6.17 -5.49 7.68
CA LEU A 23 -5.16 -5.11 8.68
C LEU A 23 -4.28 -6.30 9.06
N THR A 24 -4.89 -7.44 9.40
CA THR A 24 -4.18 -8.67 9.79
C THR A 24 -3.24 -9.14 8.69
N GLN A 25 -3.71 -9.19 7.44
CA GLN A 25 -2.86 -9.59 6.33
C GLN A 25 -1.76 -8.55 6.05
N GLY A 26 -2.07 -7.26 6.17
CA GLY A 26 -1.04 -6.22 6.05
C GLY A 26 0.06 -6.36 7.10
N GLU A 27 -0.26 -6.71 8.34
CA GLU A 27 0.73 -7.01 9.38
C GLU A 27 1.57 -8.25 9.05
N GLN A 28 0.95 -9.33 8.55
CA GLN A 28 1.67 -10.53 8.08
C GLN A 28 2.69 -10.21 6.99
N TYR A 29 2.35 -9.29 6.09
CA TYR A 29 3.24 -8.80 5.02
C TYR A 29 4.07 -7.58 5.42
N ARG A 30 4.11 -7.24 6.72
CA ARG A 30 4.93 -6.17 7.29
C ARG A 30 4.67 -4.80 6.66
N ALA A 31 3.41 -4.44 6.46
CA ALA A 31 3.01 -3.10 6.05
C ALA A 31 3.61 -2.04 6.99
N GLU A 32 4.24 -1.01 6.41
CA GLU A 32 4.91 0.05 7.17
C GLU A 32 3.90 1.10 7.67
N ALA A 33 2.88 1.35 6.87
CA ALA A 33 1.80 2.28 7.17
C ALA A 33 0.52 1.92 6.41
N PHE A 34 -0.60 2.39 6.91
CA PHE A 34 -1.90 2.34 6.25
C PHE A 34 -2.41 3.74 5.92
N TRP A 35 -3.03 3.86 4.75
CA TRP A 35 -3.83 5.01 4.37
C TRP A 35 -5.31 4.66 4.56
N LEU A 36 -6.00 5.41 5.40
CA LEU A 36 -7.43 5.30 5.63
C LEU A 36 -8.16 6.26 4.69
N PRO A 37 -8.88 5.76 3.67
CA PRO A 37 -9.73 6.61 2.84
C PRO A 37 -10.85 7.24 3.65
N SER A 38 -11.30 8.40 3.22
CA SER A 38 -12.45 9.14 3.76
C SER A 38 -13.72 8.28 3.87
N ALA A 39 -13.93 7.35 2.95
CA ALA A 39 -15.03 6.38 3.01
C ALA A 39 -15.02 5.49 4.27
N LEU A 40 -13.85 5.30 4.90
CA LEU A 40 -13.65 4.52 6.11
C LEU A 40 -13.37 5.39 7.35
N GLN A 41 -13.55 6.71 7.26
CA GLN A 41 -13.27 7.63 8.37
C GLN A 41 -14.00 7.27 9.67
N HIS A 42 -15.24 6.80 9.54
CA HIS A 42 -16.06 6.36 10.68
C HIS A 42 -15.49 5.14 11.43
N HIS A 43 -14.51 4.44 10.84
CA HIS A 43 -13.78 3.33 11.45
C HIS A 43 -12.38 3.71 11.96
N ALA A 44 -12.01 4.99 11.96
CA ALA A 44 -10.64 5.42 12.24
C ALA A 44 -10.18 5.04 13.67
N ASN A 45 -11.06 5.12 14.66
CA ASN A 45 -10.78 4.70 16.03
C ASN A 45 -10.51 3.19 16.11
N GLU A 46 -11.36 2.38 15.47
CA GLU A 46 -11.24 0.92 15.47
C GLU A 46 -9.99 0.45 14.74
N VAL A 47 -9.63 1.11 13.64
CA VAL A 47 -8.39 0.84 12.91
C VAL A 47 -7.20 1.19 13.78
N LEU A 48 -7.16 2.41 14.34
CA LEU A 48 -6.04 2.85 15.18
C LEU A 48 -5.82 1.94 16.39
N ALA A 49 -6.90 1.47 17.03
CA ALA A 49 -6.83 0.59 18.20
C ALA A 49 -6.27 -0.81 17.89
N GLN A 50 -6.34 -1.25 16.63
CA GLN A 50 -5.84 -2.57 16.21
C GLN A 50 -4.42 -2.54 15.66
N LEU A 51 -3.94 -1.38 15.20
CA LEU A 51 -2.62 -1.26 14.62
C LEU A 51 -1.52 -1.39 15.67
N SER A 52 -0.51 -2.20 15.38
CA SER A 52 0.72 -2.20 16.17
C SER A 52 1.38 -0.82 16.21
N ASP A 53 2.14 -0.54 17.28
CA ASP A 53 2.92 0.71 17.44
C ASP A 53 4.04 0.90 16.40
N LYS A 54 4.30 -0.12 15.58
CA LYS A 54 5.29 -0.07 14.51
C LYS A 54 4.67 0.33 13.16
N CYS A 55 3.35 0.38 13.05
CA CYS A 55 2.65 0.69 11.80
C CYS A 55 1.97 2.05 11.92
N SER A 56 2.27 2.97 11.01
CA SER A 56 1.67 4.31 11.03
C SER A 56 0.29 4.32 10.37
N LEU A 57 -0.62 5.13 10.89
CA LEU A 57 -1.91 5.42 10.30
C LEU A 57 -1.91 6.81 9.69
N TYR A 58 -2.29 6.91 8.42
CA TYR A 58 -2.49 8.18 7.72
C TYR A 58 -3.94 8.30 7.27
N LEU A 59 -4.56 9.43 7.58
CA LEU A 59 -5.94 9.71 7.22
C LEU A 59 -6.01 10.53 5.93
N GLU A 60 -6.88 10.16 5.01
CA GLU A 60 -7.19 10.99 3.82
C GLU A 60 -7.82 12.33 4.22
N GLN A 61 -8.56 12.34 5.34
CA GLN A 61 -9.12 13.56 5.93
C GLN A 61 -8.71 13.63 7.40
N ASP A 62 -8.16 14.77 7.82
CA ASP A 62 -7.80 14.97 9.22
C ASP A 62 -9.03 14.79 10.13
N GLU A 63 -8.84 14.06 11.24
CA GLU A 63 -9.87 13.80 12.24
C GLU A 63 -9.44 14.46 13.55
N PRO A 64 -9.92 15.68 13.86
CA PRO A 64 -9.46 16.42 15.04
C PRO A 64 -9.75 15.71 16.36
N THR A 65 -10.76 14.82 16.36
CA THR A 65 -11.18 14.08 17.55
C THR A 65 -10.37 12.80 17.80
N LEU A 66 -9.61 12.34 16.80
CA LEU A 66 -8.83 11.12 16.89
C LEU A 66 -7.46 11.40 17.52
N SER A 67 -7.16 10.72 18.62
CA SER A 67 -5.87 10.80 19.30
C SER A 67 -4.79 9.99 18.56
N LEU A 68 -4.31 10.54 17.45
CA LEU A 68 -3.22 9.97 16.64
C LEU A 68 -1.90 9.91 17.40
N ARG A 69 -1.10 8.85 17.17
CA ARG A 69 0.25 8.70 17.73
C ARG A 69 1.24 9.63 17.01
N SER A 70 2.44 9.79 17.59
CA SER A 70 3.45 10.73 17.05
C SER A 70 3.85 10.49 15.60
N HIS A 71 3.83 9.24 15.12
CA HIS A 71 4.20 8.87 13.76
C HIS A 71 3.00 8.71 12.82
N ASP A 72 1.76 8.84 13.35
CA ASP A 72 0.54 8.89 12.55
C ASP A 72 0.32 10.30 12.00
N GLY A 73 -0.62 10.46 11.07
CA GLY A 73 -0.85 11.74 10.39
C GLY A 73 -2.13 11.82 9.60
N GLY A 74 -2.32 12.95 8.93
CA GLY A 74 -3.46 13.21 8.06
C GLY A 74 -3.05 14.08 6.87
N GLN A 75 -3.84 14.02 5.81
CA GLN A 75 -3.68 14.91 4.67
C GLN A 75 -4.25 16.30 4.99
N ASP A 76 -3.50 17.35 4.64
CA ASP A 76 -3.98 18.73 4.72
C ASP A 76 -4.73 19.15 3.44
N SER A 77 -5.30 20.36 3.48
CA SER A 77 -6.01 20.96 2.34
C SER A 77 -5.13 21.23 1.10
N HIS A 78 -3.80 21.11 1.25
CA HIS A 78 -2.83 21.29 0.16
C HIS A 78 -2.34 19.94 -0.40
N GLY A 79 -2.95 18.82 0.02
CA GLY A 79 -2.58 17.50 -0.45
C GLY A 79 -1.24 17.01 0.11
N ARG A 80 -0.76 17.58 1.22
CA ARG A 80 0.45 17.12 1.91
C ARG A 80 0.07 16.20 3.06
N LEU A 81 0.82 15.13 3.25
CA LEU A 81 0.71 14.28 4.41
C LEU A 81 1.54 14.87 5.55
N LEU A 82 0.88 15.21 6.66
CA LEU A 82 1.50 15.77 7.86
C LEU A 82 1.39 14.75 9.00
N THR A 83 2.54 14.36 9.55
CA THR A 83 2.59 13.52 10.74
C THR A 83 2.53 14.37 12.01
N ARG A 84 2.09 13.79 13.13
CA ARG A 84 1.99 14.50 14.42
C ARG A 84 3.36 14.90 15.00
N ASN A 85 4.44 14.24 14.60
CA ASN A 85 5.81 14.63 14.94
C ASN A 85 6.39 15.73 14.01
N GLY A 86 5.60 16.27 13.08
CA GLY A 86 5.97 17.41 12.23
C GLY A 86 6.68 17.06 10.93
N GLN A 87 6.76 15.78 10.53
CA GLN A 87 7.21 15.41 9.19
C GLN A 87 6.13 15.76 8.17
N VAL A 88 6.56 16.20 7.00
CA VAL A 88 5.68 16.61 5.90
C VAL A 88 6.18 15.98 4.62
N LEU A 89 5.28 15.35 3.86
CA LEU A 89 5.57 14.88 2.51
C LEU A 89 4.41 15.27 1.58
N GLY A 90 4.72 15.98 0.49
CA GLY A 90 3.74 16.31 -0.53
C GLY A 90 3.38 15.10 -1.38
N LEU A 91 2.16 15.05 -1.89
CA LEU A 91 1.85 14.14 -2.99
C LEU A 91 2.65 14.54 -4.23
N ALA A 92 3.27 13.56 -4.88
CA ALA A 92 3.96 13.75 -6.13
C ALA A 92 2.96 14.04 -7.25
N VAL A 93 3.31 14.99 -8.10
CA VAL A 93 2.56 15.39 -9.29
C VAL A 93 3.36 15.16 -10.56
N THR A 94 4.69 15.15 -10.46
CA THR A 94 5.60 14.93 -11.59
C THR A 94 6.81 14.08 -11.18
N PRO A 95 7.27 13.15 -12.02
CA PRO A 95 8.49 12.39 -11.73
C PRO A 95 9.68 13.30 -11.43
N GLY A 96 10.34 13.07 -10.31
CA GLY A 96 11.53 13.78 -9.83
C GLY A 96 11.24 14.84 -8.77
N ASP A 97 9.98 15.09 -8.41
CA ASP A 97 9.64 16.06 -7.35
C ASP A 97 9.88 15.52 -5.92
N GLY A 98 10.21 14.23 -5.80
CA GLY A 98 10.56 13.56 -4.53
C GLY A 98 9.38 13.32 -3.59
N GLY A 99 8.14 13.59 -4.03
CA GLY A 99 6.93 13.40 -3.26
C GLY A 99 6.47 11.95 -3.14
N LEU A 100 5.40 11.78 -2.37
CA LEU A 100 4.64 10.54 -2.22
C LEU A 100 3.81 10.27 -3.48
N VAL A 101 4.14 9.22 -4.24
CA VAL A 101 3.43 8.86 -5.46
C VAL A 101 2.02 8.37 -5.11
N PRO A 102 0.94 8.99 -5.63
CA PRO A 102 -0.42 8.54 -5.36
C PRO A 102 -0.73 7.21 -6.05
N VAL A 103 -1.84 6.56 -5.67
CA VAL A 103 -2.28 5.28 -6.27
C VAL A 103 -2.37 5.36 -7.79
N SER A 104 -2.79 6.51 -8.34
CA SER A 104 -2.88 6.74 -9.79
C SER A 104 -1.54 6.71 -10.52
N GLY A 105 -0.42 6.91 -9.81
CA GLY A 105 0.93 6.81 -10.35
C GLY A 105 1.52 5.39 -10.35
N MET A 106 0.87 4.43 -9.68
CA MET A 106 1.35 3.04 -9.60
C MET A 106 1.47 2.35 -10.97
N PRO A 107 0.57 2.56 -11.96
CA PRO A 107 0.75 2.04 -13.31
C PRO A 107 2.04 2.51 -14.02
N ASP A 108 2.63 3.61 -13.56
CA ASP A 108 3.88 4.18 -14.10
C ASP A 108 5.05 4.02 -13.10
N MET A 109 4.96 3.07 -12.17
CA MET A 109 5.92 2.91 -11.06
C MET A 109 7.39 2.86 -11.53
N ALA A 110 7.69 2.28 -12.70
CA ALA A 110 9.03 2.29 -13.28
C ALA A 110 9.56 3.72 -13.49
N THR A 111 8.77 4.59 -14.11
CA THR A 111 9.11 6.00 -14.37
C THR A 111 9.35 6.76 -13.07
N TRP A 112 8.51 6.53 -12.06
CA TRP A 112 8.67 7.16 -10.74
C TRP A 112 9.95 6.70 -10.03
N LEU A 113 10.22 5.40 -10.05
CA LEU A 113 11.42 4.83 -9.44
C LEU A 113 12.71 5.32 -10.15
N GLU A 114 12.69 5.45 -11.48
CA GLU A 114 13.79 6.04 -12.27
C GLU A 114 14.06 7.49 -11.90
N ALA A 115 12.98 8.25 -11.64
CA ALA A 115 13.08 9.63 -11.19
C ALA A 115 13.42 9.76 -9.69
N GLY A 116 13.72 8.65 -9.01
CA GLY A 116 14.22 8.64 -7.63
C GLY A 116 13.12 8.62 -6.56
N HIS A 117 11.86 8.35 -6.91
CA HIS A 117 10.80 8.21 -5.91
C HIS A 117 10.93 6.91 -5.14
N LEU A 118 10.79 7.00 -3.82
CA LEU A 118 10.88 5.87 -2.89
C LEU A 118 9.62 5.70 -2.05
N HIS A 119 8.63 6.56 -2.22
CA HIS A 119 7.41 6.61 -1.41
C HIS A 119 6.18 6.47 -2.31
N PHE A 120 5.35 5.46 -2.06
CA PHE A 120 4.16 5.19 -2.85
C PHE A 120 2.95 4.91 -1.96
N ILE A 121 1.79 5.41 -2.36
CA ILE A 121 0.50 4.89 -1.89
C ILE A 121 0.11 3.76 -2.84
N CYS A 122 -0.09 2.55 -2.31
CA CYS A 122 -0.56 1.42 -3.10
C CYS A 122 -1.82 0.80 -2.50
N PRO A 123 -2.72 0.19 -3.28
CA PRO A 123 -3.81 -0.59 -2.72
C PRO A 123 -3.26 -1.69 -1.80
N ALA A 124 -3.82 -1.84 -0.60
CA ALA A 124 -3.31 -2.76 0.42
C ALA A 124 -3.24 -4.21 -0.08
N ALA A 125 -4.15 -4.61 -0.97
CA ALA A 125 -4.15 -5.93 -1.59
C ALA A 125 -2.85 -6.25 -2.34
N VAL A 126 -2.22 -5.25 -2.96
CA VAL A 126 -1.02 -5.44 -3.80
C VAL A 126 0.27 -4.93 -3.17
N GLN A 127 0.19 -4.47 -1.91
CA GLN A 127 1.36 -3.98 -1.18
C GLN A 127 2.53 -4.96 -1.15
N PRO A 128 2.35 -6.29 -0.98
CA PRO A 128 3.50 -7.20 -0.91
C PRO A 128 4.35 -7.20 -2.17
N VAL A 129 3.71 -7.18 -3.35
CA VAL A 129 4.41 -7.11 -4.64
C VAL A 129 5.06 -5.75 -4.83
N ALA A 130 4.36 -4.66 -4.55
CA ALA A 130 4.91 -3.31 -4.66
C ALA A 130 6.13 -3.10 -3.76
N ARG A 131 6.06 -3.58 -2.51
CA ARG A 131 7.16 -3.51 -1.53
C ARG A 131 8.35 -4.36 -1.97
N ALA A 132 8.11 -5.56 -2.49
CA ALA A 132 9.19 -6.40 -3.00
C ALA A 132 9.90 -5.71 -4.17
N ILE A 133 9.17 -5.14 -5.12
CA ILE A 133 9.75 -4.36 -6.24
C ILE A 133 10.56 -3.17 -5.73
N LEU A 134 10.03 -2.42 -4.76
CA LEU A 134 10.73 -1.27 -4.16
C LEU A 134 12.05 -1.69 -3.48
N ASN A 135 12.07 -2.86 -2.81
CA ASN A 135 13.28 -3.40 -2.21
C ASN A 135 14.30 -3.90 -3.25
N ILE A 136 13.84 -4.43 -4.39
CA ILE A 136 14.72 -4.90 -5.48
C ILE A 136 15.34 -3.72 -6.20
N TRP A 137 14.57 -2.66 -6.44
CA TRP A 137 14.97 -1.53 -7.27
C TRP A 137 16.39 -0.99 -7.02
N PRO A 138 16.82 -0.70 -5.78
CA PRO A 138 18.19 -0.21 -5.54
C PRO A 138 19.28 -1.27 -5.74
N LEU A 139 18.95 -2.56 -5.74
CA LEU A 139 19.89 -3.68 -5.87
C LEU A 139 20.02 -4.15 -7.32
N ASP A 140 18.89 -4.31 -8.00
CA ASP A 140 18.80 -4.76 -9.38
C ASP A 140 17.59 -4.12 -10.11
N PRO A 141 17.77 -2.92 -10.68
CA PRO A 141 16.73 -2.25 -11.45
C PRO A 141 16.23 -3.06 -12.64
N TYR A 142 17.05 -3.93 -13.23
CA TYR A 142 16.64 -4.75 -14.38
C TYR A 142 15.67 -5.85 -13.94
N LEU A 143 15.94 -6.52 -12.82
CA LEU A 143 15.04 -7.50 -12.25
C LEU A 143 13.74 -6.85 -11.77
N ALA A 144 13.81 -5.69 -11.12
CA ALA A 144 12.61 -4.94 -10.73
C ALA A 144 11.74 -4.57 -11.95
N ARG A 145 12.34 -4.09 -13.04
CA ARG A 145 11.66 -3.84 -14.32
C ARG A 145 11.01 -5.11 -14.87
N HIS A 146 11.70 -6.25 -14.80
CA HIS A 146 11.14 -7.51 -15.25
C HIS A 146 9.84 -7.84 -14.49
N PHE A 147 9.82 -7.72 -13.17
CA PHE A 147 8.58 -7.92 -12.41
C PHE A 147 7.51 -6.87 -12.72
N LEU A 148 7.90 -5.62 -12.94
CA LEU A 148 6.98 -4.55 -13.35
C LEU A 148 6.29 -4.85 -14.69
N THR A 149 6.93 -5.56 -15.63
CA THR A 149 6.25 -5.99 -16.88
C THR A 149 5.02 -6.86 -16.65
N SER A 150 4.99 -7.61 -15.54
CA SER A 150 3.84 -8.41 -15.14
C SER A 150 2.90 -7.65 -14.21
N PHE A 151 3.43 -6.78 -13.35
CA PHE A 151 2.66 -6.07 -12.33
C PHE A 151 1.84 -4.90 -12.90
N ILE A 152 2.42 -4.10 -13.79
CA ILE A 152 1.78 -2.91 -14.35
C ILE A 152 0.46 -3.26 -15.07
N PRO A 153 0.40 -4.26 -15.97
CA PRO A 153 -0.87 -4.64 -16.60
C PRO A 153 -1.95 -5.05 -15.61
N LEU A 154 -1.56 -5.73 -14.51
CA LEU A 154 -2.50 -6.09 -13.45
C LEU A 154 -3.05 -4.84 -12.76
N LEU A 155 -2.20 -3.85 -12.45
CA LEU A 155 -2.64 -2.58 -11.86
C LEU A 155 -3.59 -1.81 -12.78
N GLN A 156 -3.32 -1.80 -14.08
CA GLN A 156 -4.13 -1.08 -15.08
C GLN A 156 -5.51 -1.71 -15.29
N SER A 157 -5.63 -3.03 -15.16
CA SER A 157 -6.89 -3.74 -15.38
C SER A 157 -7.65 -4.08 -14.10
N ALA A 158 -7.10 -3.77 -12.91
CA ALA A 158 -7.68 -4.17 -11.64
C ALA A 158 -8.98 -3.44 -11.35
N THR A 159 -9.95 -4.18 -10.81
CA THR A 159 -11.11 -3.59 -10.15
C THR A 159 -10.98 -3.69 -8.63
N GLU A 160 -11.81 -2.92 -7.91
CA GLU A 160 -11.88 -3.04 -6.45
C GLU A 160 -12.28 -4.47 -6.01
N VAL A 161 -13.12 -5.14 -6.80
CA VAL A 161 -13.54 -6.53 -6.57
C VAL A 161 -12.35 -7.49 -6.67
N ASP A 162 -11.48 -7.30 -7.65
CA ASP A 162 -10.28 -8.13 -7.80
C ASP A 162 -9.33 -7.97 -6.62
N TYR A 163 -9.11 -6.74 -6.15
CA TYR A 163 -8.30 -6.49 -4.97
C TYR A 163 -8.88 -7.14 -3.71
N LEU A 164 -10.19 -7.03 -3.50
CA LEU A 164 -10.85 -7.67 -2.36
C LEU A 164 -10.74 -9.20 -2.42
N ALA A 165 -10.82 -9.78 -3.62
CA ALA A 165 -10.67 -11.21 -3.84
C ALA A 165 -9.25 -11.72 -3.52
N VAL A 166 -8.21 -10.89 -3.58
CA VAL A 166 -6.85 -11.26 -3.15
C VAL A 166 -6.80 -11.64 -1.68
N PHE A 167 -7.47 -10.89 -0.80
CA PHE A 167 -7.49 -11.19 0.63
C PHE A 167 -8.12 -12.57 0.89
N ALA A 168 -9.23 -12.87 0.22
CA ALA A 168 -9.88 -14.18 0.30
C ALA A 168 -8.99 -15.31 -0.29
N ALA A 169 -8.28 -15.04 -1.38
CA ALA A 169 -7.39 -16.02 -2.02
C ALA A 169 -6.17 -16.38 -1.14
N ARG A 170 -5.67 -15.45 -0.33
CA ARG A 170 -4.59 -15.73 0.64
C ARG A 170 -5.03 -16.66 1.75
N GLU A 171 -6.26 -16.55 2.22
CA GLU A 171 -6.81 -17.45 3.24
C GLU A 171 -7.13 -18.83 2.69
N ASN A 172 -7.62 -18.91 1.46
CA ASN A 172 -8.01 -20.17 0.85
C ASN A 172 -7.62 -20.27 -0.63
N GLN A 173 -6.40 -20.76 -0.86
CA GLN A 173 -5.83 -20.94 -2.20
C GLN A 173 -6.53 -22.01 -3.04
N ALA A 174 -7.37 -22.86 -2.44
CA ALA A 174 -8.07 -23.93 -3.14
C ALA A 174 -9.36 -23.46 -3.82
N ASN A 175 -9.82 -22.23 -3.55
CA ASN A 175 -11.04 -21.70 -4.12
C ASN A 175 -10.85 -21.25 -5.58
N PRO A 176 -11.89 -21.35 -6.43
CA PRO A 176 -11.85 -20.74 -7.76
C PRO A 176 -11.64 -19.23 -7.65
N HIS A 177 -10.70 -18.70 -8.43
CA HIS A 177 -10.37 -17.28 -8.47
C HIS A 177 -10.44 -16.77 -9.91
N SER A 178 -10.70 -15.47 -10.09
CA SER A 178 -10.61 -14.83 -11.40
C SER A 178 -9.20 -14.96 -11.99
N ASP A 179 -9.08 -14.87 -13.31
CA ASP A 179 -7.77 -14.94 -13.98
C ASP A 179 -6.82 -13.85 -13.48
N TRP A 180 -7.36 -12.67 -13.15
CA TRP A 180 -6.60 -11.57 -12.55
C TRP A 180 -6.00 -11.96 -11.20
N VAL A 181 -6.82 -12.49 -10.28
CA VAL A 181 -6.37 -12.88 -8.94
C VAL A 181 -5.35 -14.01 -9.03
N GLN A 182 -5.56 -14.99 -9.91
CA GLN A 182 -4.59 -16.06 -10.13
C GLN A 182 -3.25 -15.51 -10.65
N ALA A 183 -3.28 -14.58 -11.60
CA ALA A 183 -2.07 -13.95 -12.13
C ALA A 183 -1.32 -13.15 -11.04
N TYR A 184 -2.04 -12.38 -10.24
CA TYR A 184 -1.46 -11.65 -9.10
C TYR A 184 -0.86 -12.60 -8.06
N MET A 185 -1.60 -13.62 -7.61
CA MET A 185 -1.11 -14.58 -6.61
C MET A 185 0.13 -15.35 -7.09
N ARG A 186 0.23 -15.65 -8.39
CA ARG A 186 1.44 -16.24 -8.98
C ARG A 186 2.62 -15.27 -8.92
N LEU A 187 2.41 -13.99 -9.22
CA LEU A 187 3.44 -12.96 -9.14
C LEU A 187 3.93 -12.75 -7.70
N GLU A 188 2.99 -12.62 -6.75
CA GLU A 188 3.28 -12.52 -5.32
C GLU A 188 4.11 -13.71 -4.84
N LYS A 189 3.72 -14.94 -5.18
CA LYS A 189 4.46 -16.16 -4.81
C LYS A 189 5.88 -16.20 -5.40
N LYS A 190 6.07 -15.73 -6.64
CA LYS A 190 7.40 -15.65 -7.27
C LYS A 190 8.31 -14.69 -6.50
N LEU A 191 7.81 -13.50 -6.16
CA LEU A 191 8.54 -12.48 -5.42
C LEU A 191 8.81 -12.90 -3.98
N HIS A 192 7.84 -13.52 -3.31
CA HIS A 192 7.98 -14.00 -1.94
C HIS A 192 9.07 -15.08 -1.81
N ARG A 193 9.14 -16.02 -2.77
CA ARG A 193 10.19 -17.05 -2.80
C ARG A 193 11.58 -16.47 -3.05
N ALA A 194 11.70 -15.49 -3.95
CA ALA A 194 12.97 -14.82 -4.22
C ALA A 194 13.53 -14.03 -3.02
N TYR A 195 12.68 -13.70 -2.03
CA TYR A 195 13.03 -12.89 -0.85
C TYR A 195 13.20 -13.66 0.46
N LEU A 196 12.81 -14.94 0.53
CA LEU A 196 13.02 -15.76 1.73
C LEU A 196 14.36 -16.51 1.73
N ASP A 197 15.02 -16.61 0.57
CA ASP A 197 16.34 -17.25 0.44
C ASP A 197 17.52 -16.28 0.67
N HIS A 198 17.25 -15.05 1.12
CA HIS A 198 18.26 -14.01 1.42
C HIS A 198 18.06 -13.36 2.79
#